data_AF-A0A0Q5SVU6-F1
#
_entry.id   AF-A0A0Q5SVU6-F1
#
_cell.length_a   1.000
_cell.length_b   1.000
_cell.length_c   1.000
_cell.angle_alpha   90.00
_cell.angle_beta   90.00
_cell.angle_gamma   90.00
#
_symmetry.space_group_name_H-M   'P 1'
#
loop_
_entity.id
_entity.type
_entity.pdbx_description
1 polymer ?
#
loop_
_entity_poly.entity_id
_entity_poly.type
_entity_poly.pdbx_seq_one_letter_code
_entity_poly.pdbx_strand_id
1 'polypeptide(L)'
;MKLKLIAACTVLLSACFSMGFKKEVPASRTPNIVLFFIDDLGYGDLSVTGALGYTTPNLDKMAAEGTRFTNFMAAQDFQYPKALYHLTRDPGERYDVLEQNPEIVAELEKIADAAREDMGDDLQQKQGKNVRPVGQVSMR
;
A
#
# COMPACT_ATOMS: atom_id res chain seq x y z
N MET A 1 -50.97 46.55 -35.49
CA MET A 1 -50.14 45.39 -35.92
C MET A 1 -48.85 45.21 -35.11
N LYS A 2 -48.22 46.28 -34.59
CA LYS A 2 -46.95 46.18 -33.81
C LYS A 2 -47.06 45.46 -32.45
N LEU A 3 -48.24 45.47 -31.81
CA LEU A 3 -48.44 44.87 -30.49
C LEU A 3 -48.59 43.32 -30.50
N LYS A 4 -49.08 42.75 -31.61
CA LYS A 4 -49.16 41.28 -31.79
C LYS A 4 -47.78 40.65 -32.07
N LEU A 5 -46.84 41.44 -32.59
CA LEU A 5 -45.49 40.98 -32.95
C LEU A 5 -44.58 40.85 -31.72
N ILE A 6 -44.76 41.70 -30.71
CA ILE A 6 -43.99 41.67 -29.45
C ILE A 6 -44.44 40.49 -28.57
N ALA A 7 -45.74 40.22 -28.49
CA ALA A 7 -46.28 39.09 -27.74
C ALA A 7 -45.88 37.72 -28.34
N ALA A 8 -45.73 37.64 -29.67
CA ALA A 8 -45.25 36.41 -30.32
C ALA A 8 -43.77 36.13 -29.99
N CYS A 9 -42.95 37.18 -29.86
CA CYS A 9 -41.52 37.06 -29.58
C CYS A 9 -41.22 36.66 -28.12
N THR A 10 -42.05 37.08 -27.16
CA THR A 10 -41.92 36.67 -25.74
C THR A 10 -42.41 35.25 -25.47
N VAL A 11 -43.41 34.75 -26.21
CA VAL A 11 -43.84 33.34 -26.12
C VAL A 11 -42.81 32.40 -26.74
N LEU A 12 -42.16 32.80 -27.84
CA LEU A 12 -41.09 32.04 -28.47
C LEU A 12 -39.82 31.95 -27.62
N LEU A 13 -39.48 33.00 -26.85
CA LEU A 13 -38.29 33.01 -25.99
C LEU A 13 -38.46 32.13 -24.74
N SER A 14 -39.69 32.00 -24.22
CA SER A 14 -40.01 31.12 -23.09
C SER A 14 -40.07 29.63 -23.48
N ALA A 15 -40.47 29.34 -24.73
CA ALA A 15 -40.51 27.97 -25.25
C ALA A 15 -39.12 27.33 -25.43
N CYS A 16 -38.09 28.13 -25.75
CA CYS A 16 -36.71 27.63 -25.89
C CYS A 16 -36.01 27.35 -24.54
N PHE A 17 -36.44 27.96 -23.43
CA PHE A 17 -35.87 27.70 -22.11
C PHE A 17 -36.37 26.37 -21.49
N SER A 18 -37.46 25.80 -22.04
CA SER A 18 -38.03 24.52 -21.60
C SER A 18 -37.42 23.29 -22.26
N MET A 19 -36.51 23.47 -23.24
CA MET A 19 -35.66 22.39 -23.72
C MET A 19 -34.46 22.25 -22.77
N GLY A 20 -34.76 21.76 -21.57
CA GLY A 20 -33.74 21.24 -20.67
C GLY A 20 -32.93 20.19 -21.42
N PHE A 21 -31.62 20.39 -21.49
CA PHE A 21 -30.68 19.36 -21.89
C PHE A 21 -30.90 18.15 -20.97
N LYS A 22 -31.68 17.17 -21.44
CA LYS A 22 -31.71 15.85 -20.82
C LYS A 22 -30.33 15.27 -21.07
N LYS A 23 -29.42 15.46 -20.10
CA LYS A 23 -28.18 14.70 -20.03
C LYS A 23 -28.63 13.25 -19.87
N GLU A 24 -28.57 12.47 -20.94
CA GLU A 24 -28.72 11.02 -20.86
C GLU A 24 -27.66 10.53 -19.88
N VAL A 25 -28.10 10.14 -18.70
CA VAL A 25 -27.26 9.40 -17.76
C VAL A 25 -27.17 8.02 -18.38
N PRO A 26 -25.99 7.59 -18.88
CA PRO A 26 -25.86 6.25 -19.42
C PRO A 26 -26.32 5.29 -18.34
N ALA A 27 -27.17 4.33 -18.71
CA ALA A 27 -27.70 3.33 -17.79
C ALA A 27 -26.56 2.83 -16.92
N SER A 28 -26.73 2.93 -15.59
CA SER A 28 -25.70 2.62 -14.60
C SER A 28 -25.37 1.14 -14.68
N ARG A 29 -24.51 0.77 -15.64
CA ARG A 29 -23.85 -0.52 -15.66
C ARG A 29 -23.08 -0.62 -14.34
N THR A 30 -23.36 -1.65 -13.57
CA THR A 30 -22.60 -1.93 -12.36
C THR A 30 -21.12 -2.05 -12.75
N PRO A 31 -20.21 -1.32 -12.08
CA PRO A 31 -18.80 -1.43 -12.40
C PRO A 31 -18.33 -2.85 -12.08
N ASN A 32 -17.52 -3.42 -12.96
CA ASN A 32 -16.75 -4.59 -12.59
C ASN A 32 -15.56 -4.10 -11.76
N ILE A 33 -15.39 -4.62 -10.55
CA ILE A 33 -14.25 -4.32 -9.68
C ILE A 33 -13.24 -5.45 -9.81
N VAL A 34 -12.00 -5.12 -10.14
CA VAL A 34 -10.88 -6.07 -10.22
C VAL A 34 -9.83 -5.64 -9.20
N LEU A 35 -9.51 -6.51 -8.23
CA LEU A 35 -8.49 -6.26 -7.18
C LEU A 35 -7.21 -7.03 -7.52
N PHE A 36 -6.10 -6.31 -7.60
CA PHE A 36 -4.75 -6.88 -7.68
C PHE A 36 -4.07 -6.67 -6.32
N PHE A 37 -3.70 -7.77 -5.65
CA PHE A 37 -2.97 -7.77 -4.37
C PHE A 37 -1.62 -8.46 -4.59
N ILE A 38 -0.53 -7.83 -4.14
CA ILE A 38 0.83 -8.27 -4.42
C ILE A 38 1.58 -8.38 -3.08
N ASP A 39 2.06 -9.58 -2.78
CA ASP A 39 2.81 -9.93 -1.57
C ASP A 39 4.27 -9.50 -1.68
N ASP A 40 4.87 -9.10 -0.57
CA ASP A 40 6.25 -8.63 -0.44
C ASP A 40 6.69 -7.62 -1.52
N LEU A 41 5.75 -6.82 -2.02
CA LEU A 41 6.03 -5.75 -2.97
C LEU A 41 6.52 -4.52 -2.21
N GLY A 42 7.82 -4.31 -2.21
CA GLY A 42 8.46 -3.12 -1.67
C GLY A 42 8.13 -1.89 -2.51
N TYR A 43 8.21 -0.72 -1.89
CA TYR A 43 7.94 0.54 -2.59
C TYR A 43 8.85 0.72 -3.82
N GLY A 44 10.10 0.24 -3.78
CA GLY A 44 11.08 0.45 -4.86
C GLY A 44 10.98 -0.50 -6.05
N ASP A 45 10.03 -1.43 -6.07
CA ASP A 45 10.05 -2.57 -7.00
C ASP A 45 9.32 -2.31 -8.33
N LEU A 46 8.72 -1.13 -8.48
CA LEU A 46 8.07 -0.70 -9.73
C LEU A 46 8.86 0.44 -10.38
N SER A 47 8.90 0.51 -11.71
CA SER A 47 9.60 1.63 -12.37
C SER A 47 8.97 2.97 -12.06
N VAL A 48 7.66 3.02 -11.84
CA VAL A 48 6.94 4.24 -11.41
C VAL A 48 7.27 4.71 -9.98
N THR A 49 7.91 3.86 -9.17
CA THR A 49 8.35 4.18 -7.79
C THR A 49 9.87 4.12 -7.60
N GLY A 50 10.64 3.90 -8.67
CA GLY A 50 12.09 4.06 -8.67
C GLY A 50 12.92 2.81 -8.92
N ALA A 51 12.33 1.71 -9.41
CA ALA A 51 13.10 0.51 -9.76
C ALA A 51 14.23 0.82 -10.76
N LEU A 52 15.45 0.38 -10.42
CA LEU A 52 16.63 0.54 -11.26
C LEU A 52 16.89 -0.76 -12.04
N GLY A 53 17.06 -0.65 -13.36
CA GLY A 53 17.47 -1.77 -14.22
C GLY A 53 16.35 -2.52 -14.96
N TYR A 54 15.09 -2.14 -14.77
CA TYR A 54 13.93 -2.69 -15.50
C TYR A 54 12.74 -1.72 -15.53
N THR A 55 11.71 -2.05 -16.30
CA THR A 55 10.49 -1.25 -16.44
C THR A 55 9.23 -2.10 -16.27
N THR A 56 8.17 -1.50 -15.74
CA THR A 56 6.84 -2.09 -15.52
C THR A 56 5.76 -1.41 -16.38
N PRO A 57 5.84 -1.45 -17.72
CA PRO A 57 5.09 -0.54 -18.61
C PRO A 57 3.56 -0.61 -18.46
N ASN A 58 3.00 -1.77 -18.14
CA ASN A 58 1.56 -1.90 -17.92
C ASN A 58 1.13 -1.34 -16.56
N LEU A 59 1.92 -1.53 -15.49
CA LEU A 59 1.67 -0.96 -14.17
C LEU A 59 1.88 0.55 -14.19
N ASP A 60 2.88 1.02 -14.95
CA ASP A 60 3.15 2.42 -15.20
C ASP A 60 1.97 3.07 -15.95
N LYS A 61 1.46 2.41 -17.00
CA LYS A 61 0.26 2.86 -17.73
C LYS A 61 -0.95 2.93 -16.80
N MET A 62 -1.19 1.91 -15.97
CA MET A 62 -2.30 1.92 -15.00
C MET A 62 -2.14 3.01 -13.93
N ALA A 63 -0.93 3.25 -13.43
CA ALA A 63 -0.64 4.35 -12.50
C ALA A 63 -0.82 5.73 -13.14
N ALA A 64 -0.62 5.84 -14.46
CA ALA A 64 -0.82 7.07 -15.23
C ALA A 64 -2.29 7.31 -15.62
N GLU A 65 -3.04 6.25 -15.94
CA GLU A 65 -4.47 6.33 -16.32
C GLU A 65 -5.42 6.30 -15.11
N GLY A 66 -4.93 5.92 -13.92
CA GLY A 66 -5.71 5.77 -12.68
C GLY A 66 -5.26 6.68 -11.53
N THR A 67 -5.75 6.40 -10.32
CA THR A 67 -5.34 7.07 -9.07
C THR A 67 -4.30 6.23 -8.35
N ARG A 68 -3.07 6.74 -8.25
CA ARG A 68 -2.00 6.09 -7.47
C ARG A 68 -1.91 6.69 -6.07
N PHE A 69 -2.00 5.85 -5.06
CA PHE A 69 -1.64 6.21 -3.69
C PHE A 69 -0.13 6.02 -3.54
N THR A 70 0.62 7.12 -3.57
CA THR A 70 2.08 7.10 -3.35
C THR A 70 2.45 6.89 -1.88
N ASN A 71 1.45 6.62 -1.04
CA ASN A 71 1.57 6.39 0.39
C ASN A 71 0.47 5.42 0.85
N PHE A 72 0.74 4.10 0.74
CA PHE A 72 -0.15 3.02 1.21
C PHE A 72 0.69 1.88 1.78
N MET A 73 0.39 1.45 3.01
CA MET A 73 1.18 0.49 3.78
C MET A 73 0.32 -0.73 4.17
N ALA A 74 0.88 -1.93 4.12
CA ALA A 74 0.23 -3.16 4.61
C ALA A 74 0.26 -3.24 6.14
N ALA A 75 -0.72 -3.94 6.73
CA ALA A 75 -0.72 -4.36 8.13
C ALA A 75 -0.21 -5.81 8.22
N GLN A 76 0.64 -6.13 9.21
CA GLN A 76 1.24 -7.46 9.37
C GLN A 76 1.00 -8.02 10.78
N ASP A 77 0.52 -9.26 10.88
CA ASP A 77 0.28 -9.97 12.15
C ASP A 77 0.59 -11.48 11.99
N PHE A 78 1.89 -11.84 11.95
CA PHE A 78 2.33 -13.24 11.88
C PHE A 78 3.54 -13.49 12.77
N GLN A 79 3.56 -14.65 13.44
CA GLN A 79 4.67 -15.09 14.29
C GLN A 79 5.49 -16.16 13.56
N TYR A 80 6.74 -15.84 13.24
CA TYR A 80 7.65 -16.78 12.59
C TYR A 80 8.28 -17.73 13.63
N PRO A 81 8.33 -19.05 13.36
CA PRO A 81 9.11 -19.97 14.17
C PRO A 81 10.60 -19.69 13.99
N LYS A 82 11.41 -20.07 14.99
CA LYS A 82 12.87 -19.95 14.93
C LYS A 82 13.42 -20.89 13.84
N ALA A 83 14.26 -20.36 12.94
CA ALA A 83 14.89 -21.08 11.85
C ALA A 83 16.30 -20.51 11.58
N LEU A 84 17.12 -21.23 10.82
CA LEU A 84 18.44 -20.78 10.36
C LEU A 84 18.59 -21.03 8.86
N TYR A 85 19.03 -20.01 8.11
CA TYR A 85 19.20 -20.09 6.66
C TYR A 85 20.62 -19.73 6.21
N HIS A 86 21.08 -20.37 5.15
CA HIS A 86 22.35 -20.05 4.52
C HIS A 86 22.14 -19.13 3.31
N LEU A 87 22.00 -17.82 3.53
CA LEU A 87 21.62 -16.84 2.49
C LEU A 87 22.47 -16.86 1.20
N THR A 88 23.76 -17.20 1.27
CA THR A 88 24.59 -17.29 0.05
C THR A 88 24.18 -18.46 -0.86
N ARG A 89 23.75 -19.58 -0.28
CA ARG A 89 23.34 -20.80 -1.01
C ARG A 89 21.83 -20.83 -1.21
N ASP A 90 21.09 -20.20 -0.30
CA ASP A 90 19.65 -20.15 -0.26
C ASP A 90 19.16 -18.73 0.12
N PRO A 91 19.22 -17.76 -0.82
CA PRO A 91 18.78 -16.37 -0.57
C PRO A 91 17.29 -16.24 -0.26
N GLY A 92 16.50 -17.26 -0.61
CA GLY A 92 15.06 -17.28 -0.41
C GLY A 92 14.61 -17.96 0.87
N GLU A 93 15.53 -18.26 1.80
CA GLU A 93 15.22 -18.71 3.16
C GLU A 93 14.31 -19.96 3.19
N ARG A 94 14.64 -20.98 2.38
CA ARG A 94 13.81 -22.17 2.16
C ARG A 94 14.18 -23.35 3.05
N TYR A 95 15.48 -23.57 3.23
CA TYR A 95 16.00 -24.70 3.98
C TYR A 95 16.40 -24.23 5.35
N ASP A 96 15.52 -24.48 6.31
CA ASP A 96 15.89 -24.39 7.70
C ASP A 96 16.97 -25.43 8.00
N VAL A 97 18.17 -24.96 8.32
CA VAL A 97 19.34 -25.78 8.67
C VAL A 97 19.67 -25.72 10.15
N LEU A 98 18.74 -25.25 10.98
CA LEU A 98 18.90 -25.06 12.42
C LEU A 98 19.33 -26.35 13.12
N GLU A 99 18.65 -27.47 12.88
CA GLU A 99 18.95 -28.74 13.57
C GLU A 99 20.32 -29.33 13.20
N GLN A 100 20.80 -29.06 11.99
CA GLN A 100 22.07 -29.60 11.48
C GLN A 100 23.28 -28.78 11.89
N ASN A 101 23.07 -27.55 12.35
CA ASN A 101 24.13 -26.63 12.76
C ASN A 101 23.89 -26.09 14.18
N PRO A 102 23.69 -26.97 15.19
CA PRO A 102 23.37 -26.55 16.54
C PRO A 102 24.44 -25.65 17.17
N GLU A 103 25.71 -25.80 16.76
CA GLU A 103 26.81 -24.95 17.19
C GLU A 103 26.69 -23.51 16.65
N ILE A 104 26.28 -23.35 15.39
CA ILE A 104 26.05 -22.03 14.77
C ILE A 104 24.83 -21.37 15.41
N VAL A 105 23.77 -22.16 15.63
CA VAL A 105 22.58 -21.68 16.33
C VAL A 105 22.94 -21.19 17.73
N ALA A 106 23.70 -21.97 18.50
CA ALA A 106 24.13 -21.57 19.84
C ALA A 106 25.00 -20.30 19.83
N GLU A 107 25.87 -20.14 18.83
CA GLU A 107 26.67 -18.92 18.66
C GLU A 107 25.78 -17.71 18.36
N LEU A 108 24.86 -17.85 17.40
CA LEU A 108 23.91 -16.80 17.03
C LEU A 108 22.95 -16.48 18.18
N GLU A 109 22.50 -17.48 18.94
CA GLU A 109 21.68 -17.29 20.13
C GLU A 109 22.44 -16.53 21.20
N LYS A 110 23.72 -16.82 21.43
CA LYS A 110 24.54 -16.06 22.37
C LYS A 110 24.66 -14.60 21.96
N ILE A 111 24.85 -14.33 20.67
CA ILE A 111 24.90 -12.96 20.13
C ILE A 111 23.54 -12.28 20.27
N ALA A 112 22.47 -12.99 19.90
CA ALA A 112 21.10 -12.49 20.00
C ALA A 112 20.72 -12.21 21.46
N ASP A 113 21.08 -13.08 22.40
CA ASP A 113 20.80 -12.88 23.83
C ASP A 113 21.58 -11.70 24.41
N ALA A 114 22.84 -11.52 24.02
CA ALA A 114 23.57 -10.30 24.37
C ALA A 114 22.85 -9.04 23.85
N ALA A 115 22.31 -9.08 22.62
CA ALA A 115 21.51 -7.99 22.07
C ALA A 115 20.16 -7.81 22.80
N ARG A 116 19.47 -8.90 23.16
CA ARG A 116 18.20 -8.86 23.92
C ARG A 116 18.40 -8.31 25.34
N GLU A 117 19.50 -8.66 26.00
CA GLU A 117 19.84 -8.11 27.32
C GLU A 117 20.02 -6.59 27.25
N ASP A 118 20.57 -6.09 26.15
CA ASP A 118 20.80 -4.67 25.94
C ASP A 118 19.52 -3.93 25.50
N MET A 119 18.89 -4.42 24.43
CA MET A 119 17.81 -3.76 23.68
C MET A 119 16.39 -4.24 24.03
N GLY A 120 16.23 -5.37 24.71
CA GLY A 120 14.94 -5.98 25.00
C GLY A 120 14.40 -6.84 23.86
N ASP A 121 13.34 -7.58 24.16
CA ASP A 121 12.64 -8.46 23.22
C ASP A 121 11.18 -8.61 23.65
N ASP A 122 10.25 -8.01 22.89
CA ASP A 122 8.82 -8.07 23.17
C ASP A 122 8.24 -9.47 22.95
N LEU A 123 8.78 -10.26 22.03
CA LEU A 123 8.32 -11.64 21.82
C LEU A 123 8.67 -12.53 23.02
N GLN A 124 9.79 -12.24 23.69
CA GLN A 124 10.24 -12.97 24.89
C GLN A 124 9.94 -12.24 26.21
N GLN A 125 9.26 -11.10 26.18
CA GLN A 125 8.96 -10.26 27.35
C GLN A 125 10.22 -9.89 28.17
N LYS A 126 11.35 -9.66 27.49
CA LYS A 126 12.62 -9.25 28.11
C LYS A 126 12.77 -7.73 28.06
N GLN A 127 12.92 -7.09 29.22
CA GLN A 127 13.24 -5.67 29.32
C GLN A 127 14.76 -5.47 29.17
N GLY A 128 15.19 -4.77 28.12
CA GLY A 128 16.60 -4.45 27.91
C GLY A 128 17.13 -3.40 28.89
N LYS A 129 18.40 -3.54 29.28
CA LYS A 129 19.09 -2.68 30.26
C LYS A 129 19.24 -1.23 29.80
N ASN A 130 19.40 -1.02 28.49
CA ASN A 130 19.66 0.29 27.90
C ASN A 130 18.50 0.79 27.02
N VAL A 131 17.29 0.25 27.21
CA VAL A 131 16.08 0.73 26.53
C VAL A 131 15.71 2.11 27.06
N ARG A 132 15.68 3.10 26.18
CA ARG A 132 15.24 4.46 26.52
C ARG A 132 13.73 4.47 26.80
N PRO A 133 13.25 5.33 27.72
CA PRO A 133 11.81 5.48 27.94
C PRO A 133 11.09 6.02 26.69
N VAL A 134 9.84 5.59 26.48
CA VAL A 134 8.97 6.06 25.38
C VAL A 134 8.84 7.57 25.46
N GLY A 135 9.12 8.25 24.35
CA GLY A 135 8.93 9.69 24.26
C GLY A 135 7.44 10.04 24.30
N GLN A 136 7.04 10.90 25.22
CA GLN A 136 5.66 11.40 25.31
C GLN A 136 5.58 12.84 24.81
N VAL A 137 4.52 13.17 24.08
CA VAL A 137 4.19 14.54 23.66
C VAL A 137 2.83 14.89 24.23
N SER A 138 2.76 15.91 25.10
CA SER A 138 1.49 16.38 25.67
C SER A 138 0.68 17.14 24.62
N MET A 139 -0.51 16.65 24.26
CA MET A 139 -1.46 17.40 23.44
C MET A 139 -2.03 18.55 24.28
N ARG A 140 -1.93 19.80 23.78
CA ARG A 140 -2.64 20.98 24.31
C ARG A 140 -4.02 21.09 23.69
#